data_AF-W6MD66-F1
#
_entry.id   AF-W6MD66-F1
#
_cell.length_a   1.000
_cell.length_b   1.000
_cell.length_c   1.000
_cell.angle_alpha   90.00
_cell.angle_beta   90.00
_cell.angle_gamma   90.00
#
_symmetry.space_group_name_H-M   'P 1'
#
loop_
_entity.id
_entity.type
_entity.pdbx_description
1 polymer ?
#
loop_
_entity_poly.entity_id
_entity_poly.type
_entity_poly.pdbx_seq_one_letter_code
_entity_poly.pdbx_strand_id
1 'polypeptide(L)' 'MGTVRQLAITIEEGLRAALPTLRKTVVTKWALAVGALLEAQTPNTVDLANVLPLETERQGMREQ' A
#
# COMPACT_ATOMS: atom_id res chain seq x y z
N MET A 1 10.69 -8.58 6.18
CA MET A 1 9.92 -7.60 5.36
C MET A 1 8.46 -8.06 5.38
N GLY A 2 7.50 -7.18 5.66
CA GLY A 2 6.07 -7.57 5.65
C GLY A 2 5.58 -7.91 4.24
N THR A 3 4.61 -8.81 4.12
CA THR A 3 4.07 -9.33 2.84
C THR A 3 3.63 -8.22 1.89
N VAL A 4 2.97 -7.19 2.42
CA VAL A 4 2.54 -5.99 1.65
C VAL A 4 3.71 -5.29 0.96
N ARG A 5 4.87 -5.19 1.63
CA ARG A 5 6.06 -4.55 1.04
C ARG A 5 6.64 -5.39 -0.10
N GLN A 6 6.60 -6.72 0.02
CA GLN A 6 7.05 -7.61 -1.05
C GLN A 6 6.13 -7.51 -2.27
N LEU A 7 4.81 -7.54 -2.05
CA LEU A 7 3.82 -7.38 -3.12
C LEU A 7 3.97 -6.03 -3.81
N ALA A 8 4.13 -4.95 -3.04
CA ALA A 8 4.31 -3.61 -3.58
C ALA A 8 5.56 -3.50 -4.48
N ILE A 9 6.67 -4.18 -4.17
CA ILE A 9 7.86 -4.17 -5.03
C ILE A 9 7.55 -4.78 -6.40
N THR A 10 6.96 -5.98 -6.42
CA THR A 10 6.62 -6.68 -7.67
C THR A 10 5.61 -5.89 -8.50
N ILE A 11 4.60 -5.29 -7.85
CA ILE A 11 3.62 -4.45 -8.53
C ILE A 11 4.29 -3.19 -9.08
N GLU A 12 5.16 -2.54 -8.31
CA GLU A 12 5.86 -1.34 -8.75
C GLU A 12 6.72 -1.60 -10.00
N GLU A 13 7.44 -2.72 -10.06
CA GLU A 13 8.22 -3.12 -11.24
C GLU A 13 7.33 -3.27 -12.48
N GLY A 14 6.21 -3.97 -12.37
CA GLY A 14 5.25 -4.13 -13.47
C GLY A 14 4.65 -2.79 -13.92
N LEU A 15 4.29 -1.93 -12.97
CA LEU A 15 3.73 -0.61 -13.25
C LEU A 15 4.74 0.34 -13.91
N ARG A 16 6.02 0.28 -13.52
CA ARG A 16 7.08 1.06 -14.17
C ARG A 16 7.27 0.64 -15.62
N ALA A 17 7.20 -0.65 -15.91
CA ALA A 17 7.30 -1.18 -17.26
C ALA A 17 6.09 -0.78 -18.12
N ALA A 18 4.88 -0.87 -17.56
CA ALA A 18 3.64 -0.55 -18.28
C ALA A 18 3.40 0.95 -18.48
N LEU A 19 3.81 1.78 -17.51
CA LEU A 19 3.50 3.22 -17.45
C LEU A 19 4.76 4.06 -17.23
N PRO A 20 5.73 4.06 -18.18
CA PRO A 20 7.05 4.64 -17.98
C PRO A 20 7.05 6.17 -17.81
N THR A 21 6.00 6.85 -18.26
CA THR A 21 5.85 8.31 -18.17
C THR A 21 5.19 8.78 -16.88
N LEU A 22 4.64 7.85 -16.06
CA LEU A 22 4.03 8.22 -14.80
C LEU A 22 5.08 8.61 -13.75
N ARG A 23 4.69 9.55 -12.90
CA ARG A 23 5.56 10.01 -11.81
C ARG A 23 5.87 8.86 -10.87
N LYS A 24 7.15 8.74 -10.50
CA LYS A 24 7.66 7.74 -9.55
C LYS A 24 6.79 7.59 -8.31
N THR A 25 6.40 8.72 -7.71
CA THR A 25 5.59 8.77 -6.49
C THR A 25 4.19 8.19 -6.69
N VAL A 26 3.58 8.39 -7.85
CA VAL A 26 2.25 7.83 -8.16
C VAL A 26 2.34 6.32 -8.26
N VAL A 27 3.34 5.81 -9.00
CA VAL A 27 3.59 4.36 -9.14
C VAL A 27 3.83 3.71 -7.77
N THR A 28 4.72 4.27 -6.95
CA THR A 28 5.03 3.71 -5.63
C THR A 28 3.81 3.73 -4.69
N LYS A 29 3.05 4.84 -4.64
CA LYS A 29 1.82 4.90 -3.82
C LYS A 29 0.76 3.92 -4.29
N TRP A 30 0.62 3.77 -5.61
CA TRP A 30 -0.36 2.86 -6.18
C TRP A 30 0.02 1.40 -5.91
N ALA A 31 1.29 1.05 -6.06
CA ALA A 31 1.78 -0.29 -5.75
C ALA A 31 1.57 -0.67 -4.28
N LEU A 32 1.77 0.27 -3.34
CA LEU A 32 1.45 0.06 -1.93
C LEU A 32 -0.04 -0.17 -1.68
N ALA A 33 -0.90 0.64 -2.31
CA ALA A 33 -2.36 0.50 -2.16
C ALA A 33 -2.86 -0.85 -2.71
N VAL A 34 -2.37 -1.26 -3.89
CA VAL A 34 -2.73 -2.56 -4.48
C VAL A 34 -2.17 -3.72 -3.66
N GLY A 35 -0.92 -3.62 -3.18
CA GLY A 35 -0.33 -4.62 -2.29
C GLY A 35 -1.15 -4.81 -1.00
N ALA A 36 -1.63 -3.71 -0.41
CA ALA A 36 -2.50 -3.77 0.77
C ALA A 36 -3.87 -4.36 0.46
N LEU A 37 -4.48 -4.01 -0.69
CA LEU A 37 -5.76 -4.57 -1.13
C LEU A 37 -5.68 -6.08 -1.35
N LEU A 38 -4.60 -6.57 -1.94
CA LEU A 38 -4.38 -8.00 -2.16
C LEU A 38 -4.13 -8.75 -0.85
N GLU A 39 -3.38 -8.17 0.08
CA GLU A 39 -3.13 -8.78 1.39
C GLU A 39 -4.40 -8.85 2.25
N ALA A 40 -5.09 -7.73 2.39
CA ALA A 40 -6.24 -7.61 3.30
C ALA A 40 -7.54 -8.15 2.68
N GLN A 41 -7.59 -8.32 1.36
CA GLN A 41 -8.76 -8.81 0.61
C GLN A 41 -10.06 -8.06 0.94
N THR A 42 -9.94 -6.76 1.22
CA THR A 42 -11.06 -5.90 1.61
C THR A 42 -10.89 -4.52 1.00
N PRO A 43 -11.99 -3.86 0.57
CA PRO A 43 -11.97 -2.47 0.15
C PRO A 43 -12.00 -1.49 1.34
N ASN A 44 -12.14 -1.98 2.59
CA ASN A 44 -12.23 -1.12 3.77
C ASN A 44 -10.90 -0.41 4.05
N THR A 45 -10.90 0.92 3.93
CA THR A 45 -9.71 1.75 4.10
C THR A 45 -9.11 1.70 5.50
N VAL A 46 -9.91 1.43 6.54
CA VAL A 46 -9.41 1.27 7.92
C VAL A 46 -8.58 -0.01 8.02
N ASP A 47 -9.07 -1.11 7.46
CA ASP A 47 -8.36 -2.39 7.45
C ASP A 47 -7.08 -2.30 6.60
N LEU A 48 -7.12 -1.59 5.48
CA LEU A 48 -5.95 -1.32 4.65
C LEU A 48 -4.88 -0.50 5.37
N ALA A 49 -5.28 0.50 6.16
CA ALA A 49 -4.34 1.32 6.94
C ALA A 49 -3.54 0.49 7.95
N ASN A 50 -4.12 -0.58 8.50
CA ASN A 50 -3.45 -1.46 9.46
C ASN A 50 -2.34 -2.33 8.84
N VAL A 51 -2.43 -2.64 7.54
CA VAL A 51 -1.44 -3.48 6.83
C VAL A 51 -0.44 -2.66 6.02
N LEU A 52 -0.74 -1.39 5.76
CA LEU A 52 0.16 -0.49 5.06
C LEU A 52 1.43 -0.25 5.89
N PRO A 53 2.63 -0.35 5.27
CA PRO A 53 3.90 -0.09 5.96
C PRO A 53 4.16 1.42 6.06
N LEU A 54 3.22 2.15 6.65
CA LEU A 54 3.26 3.59 6.86
C LEU A 54 3.42 3.87 8.35
N GLU A 55 4.28 4.83 8.69
CA GLU A 55 4.31 5.39 10.03
C GLU A 55 2.99 6.13 10.25
N THR A 56 2.11 5.52 11.03
CA THR A 56 0.82 6.10 11.42
C THR A 56 0.79 6.19 12.94
N GLU A 57 0.28 7.32 13.46
CA GLU A 57 -0.17 7.34 14.84
C GLU A 57 -1.33 6.34 14.94
N ARG A 58 -1.20 5.31 15.79
CA ARG A 58 -2.26 4.33 16.00
C ARG A 58 -3.55 5.05 16.35
N GLN A 59 -4.62 4.83 15.58
CA GLN A 59 -5.97 5.33 15.87
C GLN A 59 -6.63 4.69 17.13
N GLY A 60 -5.82 4.13 18.04
CA GLY A 60 -6.27 3.49 19.28
C GLY A 60 -6.56 4.46 20.43
N MET A 61 -6.45 5.77 20.23
CA MET A 61 -6.91 6.76 21.20
C MET A 61 -8.42 6.95 21.01
N ARG A 62 -9.21 6.07 21.62
CA ARG A 62 -10.59 6.45 21.97
C ARG A 62 -10.48 7.62 22.94
N GLU A 63 -11.03 8.77 22.58
CA GLU A 63 -11.36 9.80 23.56
C GLU A 63 -12.33 9.16 24.56
N GLN A 64 -11.84 8.90 25.78
CA GLN A 64 -12.65 8.51 26.93
C GLN A 64 -13.13 9.76 27.65
#